data_AF-D6PK37-F1
#
_entry.id   AF-D6PK37-F1
#
_cell.length_a   1.000
_cell.length_b   1.000
_cell.length_c   1.000
_cell.angle_alpha   90.00
_cell.angle_beta   90.00
_cell.angle_gamma   90.00
#
_symmetry.space_group_name_H-M   'P 1'
#
loop_
_entity.id
_entity.type
_entity.pdbx_description
1 polymer ?
#
loop_
_entity_poly.entity_id
_entity_poly.type
_entity_poly.pdbx_seq_one_letter_code
_entity_poly.pdbx_strand_id
1 'polypeptide(L)'
;MILGIGVAGLQAIATAKRLGARVWAFDIRKEAKDQVESLGAKFVEASTEAQDSVYAQEVSEEENQKIQEALKKQVIDSDIVLTFAQIPGKKAPVLIEKSTVENMKENSVIIDLAAGTGGNCEGTEVNKVVDINGVKIVGETDILNTVKHAATKLYSENVRI
;
A
#
# COMPACT_ATOMS: atom_id res chain seq x y z
N MET A 1 -5.86 0.05 6.08
CA MET A 1 -5.58 -0.73 4.85
C MET A 1 -4.09 -0.70 4.53
N ILE A 2 -3.54 -1.80 4.03
CA ILE A 2 -2.16 -1.89 3.52
C ILE A 2 -2.21 -2.38 2.06
N LEU A 3 -1.66 -1.60 1.12
CA LEU A 3 -1.62 -1.95 -0.30
C LEU A 3 -0.17 -2.28 -0.70
N GLY A 4 0.07 -3.51 -1.15
CA GLY A 4 1.41 -4.00 -1.53
C GLY A 4 2.14 -4.64 -0.35
N ILE A 5 2.35 -5.95 -0.43
CA ILE A 5 2.82 -6.84 0.65
C ILE A 5 4.21 -7.38 0.31
N GLY A 6 5.13 -6.45 0.09
CA GLY A 6 6.57 -6.73 0.15
C GLY A 6 7.09 -6.70 1.59
N VAL A 7 8.41 -6.54 1.74
CA VAL A 7 9.05 -6.42 3.07
C VAL A 7 8.44 -5.27 3.88
N ALA A 8 8.26 -4.09 3.27
CA ALA A 8 7.69 -2.93 3.94
C ALA A 8 6.23 -3.15 4.35
N GLY A 9 5.41 -3.71 3.46
CA GLY A 9 4.00 -4.00 3.74
C GLY A 9 3.81 -5.01 4.88
N LEU A 10 4.61 -6.08 4.93
CA LEU A 10 4.58 -7.05 6.03
C LEU A 10 4.97 -6.41 7.37
N GLN A 11 6.00 -5.56 7.39
CA GLN A 11 6.37 -4.82 8.61
C GLN A 11 5.29 -3.83 9.03
N ALA A 12 4.63 -3.17 8.07
CA ALA A 12 3.52 -2.27 8.34
C ALA A 12 2.34 -3.03 8.97
N ILE A 13 1.98 -4.20 8.44
CA ILE A 13 0.97 -5.08 9.04
C ILE A 13 1.36 -5.46 10.48
N ALA A 14 2.56 -6.01 10.66
CA ALA A 14 3.00 -6.48 11.97
C ALA A 14 3.03 -5.35 13.02
N THR A 15 3.40 -4.14 12.60
CA THR A 15 3.43 -2.95 13.47
C THR A 15 2.01 -2.49 13.81
N ALA A 16 1.13 -2.33 12.82
CA ALA A 16 -0.26 -1.92 13.04
C ALA A 16 -1.02 -2.92 13.92
N LYS A 17 -0.80 -4.23 13.73
CA LYS A 17 -1.36 -5.28 14.58
C LYS A 17 -0.87 -5.20 16.02
N ARG A 18 0.42 -4.91 16.23
CA ARG A 18 0.98 -4.69 17.58
C ARG A 18 0.39 -3.45 18.27
N LEU A 19 -0.02 -2.45 17.51
CA LEU A 19 -0.75 -1.28 18.00
C LEU A 19 -2.24 -1.53 18.25
N GLY A 20 -2.73 -2.76 18.01
CA GLY A 20 -4.13 -3.14 18.24
C GLY A 20 -5.07 -2.80 17.08
N ALA A 21 -4.54 -2.40 15.92
CA ALA A 21 -5.37 -2.06 14.77
C ALA A 21 -6.05 -3.30 14.15
N ARG A 22 -7.24 -3.08 13.58
CA ARG A 22 -7.83 -4.03 12.62
C ARG A 22 -7.19 -3.75 11.25
N VAL A 23 -6.48 -4.74 10.73
CA VAL A 23 -5.66 -4.56 9.52
C VAL A 23 -6.27 -5.38 8.39
N TRP A 24 -6.56 -4.69 7.29
CA TRP A 24 -6.84 -5.27 5.99
C TRP A 24 -5.66 -5.02 5.07
N ALA A 25 -5.37 -5.97 4.20
CA ALA A 25 -4.23 -5.91 3.31
C ALA A 25 -4.56 -6.51 1.93
N PHE A 26 -3.91 -6.00 0.90
CA PHE A 26 -4.06 -6.47 -0.48
C PHE A 26 -2.70 -6.54 -1.19
N ASP A 27 -2.50 -7.60 -1.97
CA ASP A 27 -1.42 -7.74 -2.96
C ASP A 27 -2.01 -8.41 -4.20
N ILE A 28 -1.42 -8.17 -5.37
CA ILE A 28 -1.78 -8.88 -6.61
C ILE A 28 -1.29 -10.34 -6.57
N ARG A 29 -0.26 -10.64 -5.77
CA ARG A 29 0.32 -11.96 -5.61
C ARG A 29 -0.48 -12.80 -4.63
N LYS A 30 -0.82 -14.02 -5.04
CA LYS A 30 -1.62 -14.95 -4.23
C LYS A 30 -0.86 -15.43 -2.99
N GLU A 31 0.44 -15.66 -3.11
CA GLU A 31 1.30 -16.11 -2.02
C GLU A 31 1.40 -15.09 -0.86
N ALA A 32 1.05 -13.82 -1.11
CA ALA A 32 0.99 -12.83 -0.06
C ALA A 32 -0.15 -13.09 0.95
N LYS A 33 -1.21 -13.81 0.54
CA LYS A 33 -2.37 -14.10 1.40
C LYS A 33 -1.95 -14.82 2.69
N ASP A 34 -1.22 -15.92 2.57
CA ASP A 34 -0.79 -16.71 3.72
C ASP A 34 0.10 -15.88 4.66
N GLN A 35 0.96 -15.02 4.10
CA GLN A 35 1.82 -14.13 4.89
C GLN A 35 1.00 -13.09 5.66
N VAL A 36 0.01 -12.47 5.02
CA VAL A 36 -0.91 -11.51 5.65
C VAL A 36 -1.68 -12.16 6.80
N GLU A 37 -2.26 -13.34 6.55
CA GLU A 37 -3.08 -14.06 7.53
C GLU A 37 -2.24 -14.58 8.70
N SER A 38 -0.99 -15.01 8.46
CA SER A 38 -0.05 -15.40 9.52
C SER A 38 0.28 -14.27 10.51
N LEU A 39 0.18 -13.01 10.06
CA LEU A 39 0.34 -11.82 10.91
C LEU A 39 -0.99 -11.36 11.55
N GLY A 40 -2.09 -12.09 11.33
CA GLY A 40 -3.40 -11.82 11.89
C GLY A 40 -4.14 -10.64 11.23
N ALA A 41 -3.75 -10.26 10.02
CA ALA A 41 -4.49 -9.32 9.19
C ALA A 41 -5.48 -10.06 8.27
N LYS A 42 -6.45 -9.34 7.71
CA LYS A 42 -7.41 -9.88 6.74
C LYS A 42 -6.95 -9.57 5.33
N PHE A 43 -6.84 -10.60 4.48
CA PHE A 43 -6.56 -10.41 3.07
C PHE A 43 -7.84 -9.98 2.33
N VAL A 44 -7.75 -8.96 1.49
CA VAL A 44 -8.86 -8.51 0.64
C VAL A 44 -8.82 -9.31 -0.66
N GLU A 45 -9.83 -10.14 -0.86
CA GLU A 45 -9.98 -10.93 -2.08
C GLU A 45 -10.76 -10.14 -3.13
N ALA A 46 -10.20 -10.05 -4.34
CA ALA A 46 -10.83 -9.42 -5.49
C ALA A 46 -11.28 -10.47 -6.52
N SER A 47 -11.90 -11.55 -6.05
CA SER A 47 -12.43 -12.67 -6.84
C SER A 47 -11.44 -13.43 -7.74
N THR A 48 -11.91 -14.59 -8.20
CA THR A 48 -11.15 -15.85 -8.33
C THR A 48 -11.30 -16.47 -9.71
N GLU A 49 -10.20 -16.84 -10.36
CA GLU A 49 -9.99 -18.15 -11.01
C GLU A 49 -8.48 -18.32 -11.28
N ALA A 50 -8.01 -19.57 -11.31
CA ALA A 50 -6.60 -19.91 -11.21
C ALA A 50 -5.81 -19.55 -12.47
N GLN A 51 -4.85 -18.63 -12.34
CA GLN A 51 -3.61 -18.71 -13.11
C GLN A 51 -2.43 -18.94 -12.15
N ASP A 52 -1.79 -20.09 -12.34
CA ASP A 52 -0.48 -20.48 -11.79
C ASP A 52 0.65 -19.91 -12.68
N SER A 53 0.56 -18.64 -13.08
CA SER A 53 1.61 -18.00 -13.87
C SER A 53 2.45 -17.09 -12.97
N VAL A 54 3.71 -17.48 -12.80
CA VAL A 54 4.78 -16.79 -12.04
C VAL A 54 5.20 -15.45 -12.68
N TYR A 55 4.52 -15.03 -13.74
CA TYR A 55 4.70 -13.75 -14.39
C TYR A 55 3.38 -13.02 -14.36
N ALA A 56 3.42 -11.76 -13.93
CA ALA A 56 2.33 -10.78 -14.01
C ALA A 56 1.86 -10.61 -15.47
N GLN A 57 1.17 -11.60 -16.01
CA GLN A 57 0.39 -11.49 -17.22
C GLN A 57 -0.81 -10.61 -16.89
N GLU A 58 -1.04 -9.64 -17.78
CA GLU A 58 -2.00 -8.57 -17.64
C GLU A 58 -3.31 -9.10 -17.05
N VAL A 59 -3.59 -8.66 -15.82
CA VAL A 59 -4.90 -8.83 -15.19
C VAL A 59 -5.93 -8.36 -16.20
N SER A 60 -6.92 -9.19 -16.50
CA SER A 60 -7.95 -8.81 -17.47
C SER A 60 -8.66 -7.52 -17.02
N GLU A 61 -9.21 -6.76 -17.95
CA GLU A 61 -9.93 -5.53 -17.63
C GLU A 61 -11.06 -5.79 -16.61
N GLU A 62 -11.73 -6.93 -16.72
CA GLU A 62 -12.78 -7.36 -15.79
C GLU A 62 -12.23 -7.68 -14.39
N GLU A 63 -11.09 -8.37 -14.29
CA GLU A 63 -10.43 -8.64 -13.00
C GLU A 63 -9.89 -7.36 -12.36
N ASN A 64 -9.35 -6.44 -13.16
CA ASN A 64 -8.90 -5.13 -12.68
C ASN A 64 -10.08 -4.34 -12.12
N GLN A 65 -11.24 -4.35 -12.77
CA GLN A 65 -12.45 -3.70 -12.27
C GLN A 65 -12.88 -4.30 -10.92
N LYS A 66 -12.91 -5.64 -10.80
CA LYS A 66 -13.23 -6.31 -9.53
C LYS A 66 -12.23 -5.97 -8.41
N ILE A 67 -10.94 -5.88 -8.74
CA ILE A 67 -9.89 -5.41 -7.82
C ILE A 67 -10.19 -3.98 -7.37
N GLN A 68 -10.43 -3.07 -8.32
CA GLN A 68 -10.69 -1.67 -8.01
C GLN A 68 -11.95 -1.51 -7.14
N GLU A 69 -13.02 -2.26 -7.42
CA GLU A 69 -14.23 -2.23 -6.60
C GLU A 69 -14.00 -2.74 -5.17
N ALA A 70 -13.30 -3.86 -5.02
CA ALA A 70 -12.97 -4.43 -3.72
C ALA A 70 -12.06 -3.49 -2.90
N LEU A 71 -11.05 -2.91 -3.56
CA LEU A 71 -10.15 -1.93 -2.97
C LEU A 71 -10.89 -0.66 -2.56
N LYS A 72 -11.70 -0.09 -3.45
CA LYS A 72 -12.48 1.13 -3.21
C LYS A 72 -13.32 1.02 -1.95
N LYS A 73 -14.07 -0.08 -1.81
CA LYS A 73 -14.89 -0.33 -0.61
C LYS A 73 -14.04 -0.36 0.65
N GLN A 74 -12.93 -1.10 0.64
CA GLN A 74 -12.10 -1.25 1.83
C GLN A 74 -11.31 0.02 2.18
N VAL A 75 -10.91 0.81 1.17
CA VAL A 75 -10.22 2.09 1.35
C VAL A 75 -11.15 3.12 1.98
N ILE A 76 -12.39 3.25 1.50
CA ILE A 76 -13.41 4.14 2.07
C ILE A 76 -13.66 3.86 3.56
N ASP A 77 -13.71 2.58 3.94
CA ASP A 77 -13.96 2.17 5.33
C ASP A 77 -12.73 2.32 6.26
N SER A 78 -11.53 2.59 5.70
CA SER A 78 -10.27 2.64 6.43
C SER A 78 -9.92 4.03 6.94
N ASP A 79 -9.48 4.11 8.20
CA ASP A 79 -9.04 5.37 8.81
C ASP A 79 -7.58 5.72 8.42
N ILE A 80 -6.75 4.71 8.16
CA ILE A 80 -5.36 4.85 7.69
C ILE A 80 -5.11 3.90 6.53
N VAL A 81 -4.49 4.39 5.46
CA VAL A 81 -4.07 3.61 4.29
C VAL A 81 -2.57 3.80 4.05
N LEU A 82 -1.83 2.70 3.93
CA LEU A 82 -0.41 2.72 3.56
C LEU A 82 -0.25 2.03 2.20
N THR A 83 0.47 2.66 1.27
CA THR A 83 0.67 2.10 -0.08
C THR A 83 2.15 1.90 -0.38
N PHE A 84 2.47 0.74 -0.96
CA PHE A 84 3.83 0.27 -1.23
C PHE A 84 4.00 -0.31 -2.64
N ALA A 85 2.99 -0.20 -3.50
CA ALA A 85 3.01 -0.85 -4.80
C ALA A 85 3.95 -0.10 -5.76
N GLN A 86 5.08 -0.73 -6.08
CA GLN A 86 6.09 -0.18 -6.98
C GLN A 86 6.53 -1.24 -8.00
N ILE A 87 6.77 -0.79 -9.23
CA ILE A 87 7.33 -1.61 -10.30
C ILE A 87 8.66 -0.98 -10.72
N PRO A 88 9.80 -1.68 -10.59
CA PRO A 88 11.09 -1.14 -10.99
C PRO A 88 11.09 -0.63 -12.43
N GLY A 89 11.55 0.61 -12.62
CA GLY A 89 11.65 1.25 -13.94
C GLY A 89 10.32 1.69 -14.56
N LYS A 90 9.18 1.56 -13.86
CA LYS A 90 7.88 2.03 -14.31
C LYS A 90 7.27 3.01 -13.31
N LYS A 91 6.29 3.79 -13.77
CA LYS A 91 5.45 4.61 -12.90
C LYS A 91 4.70 3.69 -11.92
N ALA A 92 4.55 4.15 -10.68
CA ALA A 92 3.69 3.49 -9.70
C ALA A 92 2.25 3.36 -10.26
N PRO A 93 1.60 2.19 -10.10
CA PRO A 93 0.21 2.04 -10.51
C PRO A 93 -0.69 2.85 -9.59
N VAL A 94 -1.69 3.51 -10.15
CA VAL A 94 -2.74 4.18 -9.38
C VAL A 94 -3.71 3.12 -8.88
N LEU A 95 -3.85 3.02 -7.56
CA LEU A 95 -4.72 2.07 -6.86
C LEU A 95 -5.84 2.75 -6.08
N ILE A 96 -5.71 4.05 -5.83
CA ILE A 96 -6.69 4.87 -5.11
C ILE A 96 -7.01 6.07 -5.97
N GLU A 97 -8.18 6.05 -6.59
CA GLU A 97 -8.71 7.19 -7.34
C GLU A 97 -9.07 8.34 -6.40
N LYS A 98 -9.03 9.58 -6.91
CA LYS A 98 -9.42 10.77 -6.16
C LYS A 98 -10.86 10.67 -5.66
N SER A 99 -11.74 10.10 -6.48
CA SER A 99 -13.14 9.83 -6.13
C SER A 99 -13.26 8.92 -4.90
N THR A 100 -12.33 7.98 -4.72
CA THR A 100 -12.29 7.10 -3.55
C THR A 100 -11.83 7.85 -2.32
N VAL A 101 -10.82 8.71 -2.45
CA VAL A 101 -10.32 9.57 -1.36
C VAL A 101 -11.43 10.49 -0.84
N GLU A 102 -12.17 11.14 -1.75
CA GLU A 102 -13.26 12.06 -1.41
C GLU A 102 -14.39 11.38 -0.60
N ASN A 103 -14.53 10.06 -0.71
CA ASN A 103 -15.54 9.27 0.01
C ASN A 103 -15.01 8.64 1.30
N MET A 104 -13.73 8.78 1.64
CA MET A 104 -13.22 8.31 2.93
C MET A 104 -13.75 9.18 4.07
N LYS A 105 -13.67 8.66 5.31
CA LYS A 105 -14.01 9.43 6.50
C LYS A 105 -13.08 10.64 6.64
N GLU A 106 -13.64 11.78 7.06
CA GLU A 106 -12.86 12.96 7.42
C GLU A 106 -11.78 12.62 8.47
N ASN A 107 -10.61 13.26 8.37
CA ASN A 107 -9.41 13.02 9.17
C ASN A 107 -8.70 11.69 8.92
N SER A 108 -9.12 10.92 7.91
CA SER A 108 -8.36 9.76 7.45
C SER A 108 -7.00 10.18 6.86
N VAL A 109 -6.05 9.24 6.86
CA VAL A 109 -4.69 9.50 6.35
C VAL A 109 -4.28 8.42 5.35
N ILE A 110 -3.78 8.86 4.20
CA ILE A 110 -3.08 8.03 3.22
C ILE A 110 -1.59 8.37 3.31
N ILE A 111 -0.73 7.38 3.51
CA ILE A 111 0.72 7.55 3.40
C ILE A 111 1.18 6.77 2.18
N ASP A 112 1.61 7.50 1.16
CA ASP A 112 1.95 6.96 -0.15
C ASP A 112 3.46 6.83 -0.32
N LEU A 113 3.99 5.64 -0.06
CA LEU A 113 5.44 5.38 -0.13
C LEU A 113 5.91 5.20 -1.58
N ALA A 114 5.01 5.26 -2.56
CA ALA A 114 5.32 5.25 -3.98
C ALA A 114 5.32 6.66 -4.61
N ALA A 115 5.20 7.72 -3.80
CA ALA A 115 5.16 9.11 -4.29
C ALA A 115 6.30 9.44 -5.25
N GLY A 116 7.54 9.03 -4.93
CA GLY A 116 8.73 9.30 -5.75
C GLY A 116 8.72 8.69 -7.15
N THR A 117 7.88 7.69 -7.40
CA THR A 117 7.71 7.03 -8.72
C THR A 117 6.33 7.29 -9.33
N GLY A 118 5.59 8.26 -8.81
CA GLY A 118 4.30 8.71 -9.36
C GLY A 118 3.10 8.55 -8.43
N GLY A 119 3.24 7.84 -7.32
CA GLY A 119 2.19 7.62 -6.31
C GLY A 119 1.21 6.50 -6.65
N ASN A 120 0.70 5.83 -5.62
CA ASN A 120 -0.43 4.91 -5.73
C ASN A 120 -1.78 5.60 -5.53
N CYS A 121 -1.80 6.82 -5.00
CA CYS A 121 -3.01 7.61 -4.80
C CYS A 121 -3.04 8.80 -5.78
N GLU A 122 -4.17 8.99 -6.45
CA GLU A 122 -4.40 10.24 -7.19
C GLU A 122 -4.41 11.43 -6.23
N GLY A 123 -3.71 12.49 -6.60
CA GLY A 123 -3.49 13.65 -5.74
C GLY A 123 -2.26 13.54 -4.83
N THR A 124 -1.52 12.43 -4.84
CA THR A 124 -0.20 12.38 -4.22
C THR A 124 0.75 13.39 -4.87
N GLU A 125 1.33 14.25 -4.05
CA GLU A 125 2.41 15.16 -4.44
C GLU A 125 3.69 14.81 -3.67
N VAL A 126 4.81 14.73 -4.40
CA VAL A 126 6.12 14.38 -3.84
C VAL A 126 6.54 15.39 -2.76
N ASN A 127 6.90 14.88 -1.59
CA ASN A 127 7.36 15.63 -0.42
C ASN A 127 6.36 16.68 0.08
N LYS A 128 5.06 16.40 -0.08
CA LYS A 128 3.98 17.25 0.41
C LYS A 128 2.92 16.46 1.17
N VAL A 129 2.14 17.19 1.95
CA VAL A 129 0.89 16.72 2.53
C VAL A 129 -0.24 17.46 1.82
N VAL A 130 -1.07 16.72 1.08
CA VAL A 130 -2.23 17.25 0.35
C VAL A 130 -3.48 16.93 1.15
N ASP A 131 -4.42 17.88 1.23
CA ASP A 131 -5.75 17.65 1.81
C ASP A 131 -6.77 17.52 0.69
N ILE A 132 -7.52 16.42 0.67
CA ILE A 132 -8.64 16.19 -0.23
C ILE A 132 -9.86 15.86 0.62
N ASN A 133 -10.82 16.78 0.69
CA ASN A 133 -12.07 16.59 1.43
C ASN A 133 -11.84 16.19 2.91
N GLY A 134 -10.83 16.76 3.57
CA GLY A 134 -10.48 16.46 4.95
C GLY A 134 -9.66 15.17 5.14
N VAL A 135 -9.24 14.52 4.06
CA VAL A 135 -8.34 13.36 4.07
C VAL A 135 -6.93 13.83 3.72
N LYS A 136 -5.95 13.46 4.54
CA LYS A 136 -4.54 13.85 4.31
C LYS A 136 -3.81 12.78 3.51
N ILE A 137 -3.19 13.18 2.41
CA ILE A 137 -2.32 12.33 1.59
C ILE A 137 -0.87 12.79 1.81
N VAL A 138 -0.03 11.90 2.33
CA VAL A 138 1.38 12.15 2.65
C VAL A 138 2.26 11.49 1.61
N GLY A 139 2.97 12.29 0.80
CA GLY A 139 3.87 11.83 -0.25
C GLY A 139 5.36 11.96 0.08
N GLU A 140 5.74 11.76 1.35
CA GLU A 140 7.14 11.87 1.80
C GLU A 140 8.01 10.76 1.21
N THR A 141 9.16 11.12 0.63
CA THR A 141 10.10 10.18 0.01
C THR A 141 11.31 9.86 0.88
N ASP A 142 11.65 10.72 1.84
CA ASP A 142 12.78 10.55 2.75
C ASP A 142 12.36 9.99 4.13
N ILE A 143 11.46 9.00 4.12
CA ILE A 143 10.93 8.42 5.37
C ILE A 143 12.02 7.78 6.24
N LEU A 144 13.11 7.29 5.64
CA LEU A 144 14.21 6.67 6.39
C LEU A 144 14.98 7.68 7.27
N ASN A 145 14.95 8.96 6.92
CA ASN A 145 15.56 10.01 7.74
C ASN A 145 14.84 10.19 9.09
N THR A 146 13.55 9.83 9.17
CA THR A 146 12.81 9.78 10.45
C THR A 146 13.37 8.75 11.43
N VAL A 147 14.05 7.72 10.92
CA VAL A 147 14.67 6.63 11.68
C VAL A 147 16.17 6.49 11.36
N LYS A 148 16.83 7.63 11.08
CA LYS A 148 18.20 7.71 10.55
C LYS A 148 19.22 6.82 11.25
N HIS A 149 19.19 6.73 12.59
CA HIS A 149 20.15 5.89 13.32
C HIS A 149 20.00 4.40 12.98
N ALA A 150 18.77 3.89 12.94
CA ALA A 150 18.51 2.50 12.58
C ALA A 150 18.81 2.24 11.09
N ALA A 151 18.39 3.17 10.21
CA ALA A 151 18.64 3.09 8.78
C ALA A 151 20.15 3.04 8.47
N THR A 152 20.94 3.97 9.03
CA THR A 152 22.40 4.00 8.85
C THR A 152 23.07 2.75 9.40
N LYS A 153 22.64 2.27 10.57
CA LYS A 153 23.21 1.03 11.16
C LYS A 153 23.00 -0.16 10.23
N LEU A 154 21.76 -0.45 9.83
CA LEU A 154 21.44 -1.58 8.96
C LEU A 154 22.10 -1.45 7.59
N TYR A 155 22.14 -0.24 7.03
CA TYR A 155 22.85 0.00 5.77
C TYR A 155 24.35 -0.29 5.90
N SER A 156 24.99 0.16 7.00
CA SER A 156 26.41 -0.09 7.25
C SER A 156 26.75 -1.58 7.36
N GLU A 157 25.85 -2.39 7.91
CA GLU A 157 26.03 -3.84 8.00
C GLU A 157 25.96 -4.52 6.63
N ASN A 158 25.11 -4.01 5.73
CA ASN A 158 24.97 -4.55 4.37
C ASN A 158 26.15 -4.23 3.43
N VAL A 159 26.82 -3.09 3.62
CA VAL A 159 27.95 -2.65 2.76
C VAL A 159 29.32 -3.02 3.29
N ARG A 160 29.39 -3.59 4.51
CA ARG A 160 30.59 -4.25 5.04
C ARG A 160 30.78 -5.57 4.29
N ILE A 161 31.22 -5.47 3.05
CA ILE A 161 31.75 -6.58 2.26
C ILE A 161 33.17 -6.90 2.74
#